data_AF-F1SX40-F1
#
_entry.id   AF-F1SX40-F1
#
_cell.length_a   1.000
_cell.length_b   1.000
_cell.length_c   1.000
_cell.angle_alpha   90.00
_cell.angle_beta   90.00
_cell.angle_gamma   90.00
#
_symmetry.space_group_name_H-M   'P 1'
#
loop_
_entity.id
_entity.type
_entity.pdbx_description
1 polymer ?
#
loop_
_entity_poly.entity_id
_entity_poly.type
_entity_poly.pdbx_seq_one_letter_code
_entity_poly.pdbx_strand_id
1 'polypeptide(L)'
;GYVAKRFSAFFNPFRDLTDSGHQLANSYYAMSNGGWFGRGLGNSIEKRGYLPEAQTDFVFSVVIEELGLIGAGLILALVFFLILRIMNVGIKAKNPFNAMMALGVGGMMLMQVFVNIGGISGLIPSTGVTFPFLSQGGNSLLVLSVGVGFVLNIDANEKKEDILKEAELSYRKSVREENSNSKIININQFQ
;
A
#
# COMPACT_ATOMS: atom_id res chain seq x y z
N GLY A 1 -32.26 5.76 13.55
CA GLY A 1 -31.63 4.73 12.69
C GLY A 1 -30.17 4.56 13.06
N TYR A 2 -29.64 3.35 12.96
CA TYR A 2 -28.26 3.00 13.36
C TYR A 2 -27.19 3.85 12.66
N VAL A 3 -27.41 4.21 11.40
CA VAL A 3 -26.54 5.11 10.61
C VAL A 3 -26.49 6.52 11.19
N ALA A 4 -27.64 7.08 11.59
CA ALA A 4 -27.71 8.42 12.18
C ALA A 4 -26.99 8.52 13.53
N LYS A 5 -26.97 7.44 14.32
CA LYS A 5 -26.18 7.37 15.57
C LYS A 5 -24.67 7.39 15.33
N ARG A 6 -24.18 6.78 14.25
CA ARG A 6 -22.76 6.88 13.85
C ARG A 6 -22.37 8.30 13.48
N PHE A 7 -23.25 9.02 12.77
CA PHE A 7 -23.00 10.42 12.41
C PHE A 7 -23.13 11.37 13.62
N SER A 8 -23.99 11.09 14.61
CA SER A 8 -24.09 11.91 15.84
C SER A 8 -22.89 11.72 16.76
N ALA A 9 -22.44 10.47 16.96
CA ALA A 9 -21.26 10.15 17.77
C ALA A 9 -19.96 10.72 17.16
N PHE A 10 -19.90 10.85 15.82
CA PHE A 10 -18.80 11.48 15.10
C PHE A 10 -18.66 12.98 15.36
N PHE A 11 -19.78 13.71 15.46
CA PHE A 11 -19.78 15.17 15.63
C PHE A 11 -19.49 15.60 17.08
N ASN A 12 -19.69 14.70 18.06
CA ASN A 12 -19.45 14.99 19.47
C ASN A 12 -19.05 13.73 20.26
N PRO A 13 -17.85 13.18 20.00
CA PRO A 13 -17.42 11.88 20.56
C PRO A 13 -17.28 11.89 22.09
N PHE A 14 -17.16 13.08 22.70
CA PHE A 14 -17.07 13.25 24.16
C PHE A 14 -18.44 13.36 24.86
N ARG A 15 -19.55 13.47 24.11
CA ARG A 15 -20.92 13.59 24.65
C ARG A 15 -21.78 12.36 24.42
N ASP A 16 -21.44 11.52 23.45
CA ASP A 16 -22.24 10.35 23.07
C ASP A 16 -21.51 9.06 23.52
N LEU A 17 -21.96 8.46 24.62
CA LEU A 17 -21.42 7.23 25.25
C LEU A 17 -21.76 5.95 24.45
N THR A 18 -21.85 6.05 23.12
CA THR A 18 -21.99 4.86 22.26
C THR A 18 -20.63 4.19 22.09
N ASP A 19 -20.62 2.88 21.89
CA ASP A 19 -19.41 2.05 21.77
C ASP A 19 -18.39 2.61 20.74
N SER A 20 -18.88 3.23 19.67
CA SER A 20 -18.07 3.86 18.62
C SER A 20 -17.45 5.20 19.04
N GLY A 21 -18.16 6.00 19.83
CA GLY A 21 -17.63 7.26 20.39
C GLY A 21 -16.51 7.02 21.40
N HIS A 22 -16.65 5.97 22.23
CA HIS A 22 -15.63 5.54 23.17
C HIS A 22 -14.34 5.09 22.49
N GLN A 23 -14.43 4.27 21.43
CA GLN A 23 -13.24 3.83 20.69
C GLN A 23 -12.51 5.00 20.01
N LEU A 24 -13.26 5.96 19.44
CA LEU A 24 -12.67 7.16 18.84
C LEU A 24 -12.01 8.08 19.89
N ALA A 25 -12.64 8.26 21.06
CA ALA A 25 -12.03 9.01 22.16
C ALA A 25 -10.70 8.37 22.62
N ASN A 26 -10.68 7.04 22.74
CA ASN A 26 -9.48 6.30 23.13
C ASN A 26 -8.40 6.32 22.04
N SER A 27 -8.77 6.38 20.75
CA SER A 27 -7.85 6.67 19.65
C SER A 27 -7.11 7.99 19.84
N TYR A 28 -7.84 9.06 20.20
CA TYR A 28 -7.24 10.35 20.48
C TYR A 28 -6.35 10.33 21.72
N TYR A 29 -6.74 9.61 22.77
CA TYR A 29 -5.89 9.43 23.95
C TYR A 29 -4.58 8.71 23.60
N ALA A 30 -4.63 7.62 22.83
CA ALA A 30 -3.46 6.89 22.37
C ALA A 30 -2.51 7.77 21.55
N MET A 31 -3.05 8.56 20.61
CA MET A 31 -2.28 9.51 19.81
C MET A 31 -1.63 10.61 20.68
N SER A 32 -2.38 11.19 21.61
CA SER A 32 -1.89 12.22 22.54
C SER A 32 -0.78 11.67 23.44
N ASN A 33 -0.95 10.44 23.90
CA ASN A 33 -0.04 9.73 24.78
C ASN A 33 1.31 9.37 24.15
N GLY A 34 1.33 9.12 22.84
CA GLY A 34 2.54 8.75 22.10
C GLY A 34 3.56 9.90 21.95
N GLY A 35 3.10 11.14 21.86
CA GLY A 35 4.00 12.27 21.61
C GLY A 35 4.91 12.05 20.39
N TRP A 36 6.12 12.61 20.41
CA TRP A 36 7.05 12.52 19.26
C TRP A 36 7.75 11.16 19.13
N PHE A 37 8.08 10.52 20.25
CA PHE A 37 8.96 9.33 20.32
C PHE A 37 8.28 8.06 20.82
N GLY A 38 7.02 8.14 21.25
CA GLY A 38 6.26 7.00 21.75
C GLY A 38 6.57 6.64 23.19
N ARG A 39 5.89 5.60 23.67
CA ARG A 39 6.09 5.00 25.00
C ARG A 39 6.94 3.73 24.99
N GLY A 40 7.37 3.30 23.82
CA GLY A 40 8.07 2.03 23.61
C GLY A 40 7.12 0.90 23.22
N LEU A 41 7.63 -0.03 22.42
CA LEU A 41 6.89 -1.18 21.89
C LEU A 41 6.28 -2.02 23.03
N GLY A 42 4.99 -2.36 22.90
CA GLY A 42 4.27 -3.17 23.89
C GLY A 42 3.90 -2.45 25.20
N ASN A 43 4.27 -1.18 25.34
CA ASN A 43 3.89 -0.34 26.49
C ASN A 43 2.65 0.52 26.23
N SER A 44 1.88 0.25 25.17
CA SER A 44 0.58 0.90 24.97
C SER A 44 -0.36 0.61 26.14
N ILE A 45 -0.92 1.68 26.69
CA ILE A 45 -1.90 1.61 27.78
C ILE A 45 -3.25 1.19 27.20
N GLU A 46 -3.59 1.71 26.02
CA GLU A 46 -4.89 1.54 25.40
C GLU A 46 -5.12 0.12 24.84
N LYS A 47 -4.03 -0.56 24.46
CA LYS A 47 -4.01 -1.96 24.00
C LYS A 47 -4.42 -2.98 25.08
N ARG A 48 -4.42 -2.60 26.37
CA ARG A 48 -4.63 -3.53 27.51
C ARG A 48 -6.08 -3.66 27.99
N GLY A 49 -7.06 -3.15 27.23
CA GLY A 49 -8.48 -3.36 27.53
C GLY A 49 -9.43 -2.22 27.16
N TYR A 50 -8.93 -1.10 26.64
CA TYR A 50 -9.75 0.10 26.34
C TYR A 50 -10.15 0.22 24.87
N LEU A 51 -9.54 -0.56 23.96
CA LEU A 51 -10.01 -0.74 22.60
C LEU A 51 -10.20 -2.23 22.28
N PRO A 52 -11.43 -2.75 22.34
CA PRO A 52 -11.74 -4.11 21.89
C PRO A 52 -11.40 -4.33 20.41
N GLU A 53 -11.62 -3.29 19.58
CA GLU A 53 -11.35 -3.29 18.14
C GLU A 53 -9.96 -2.71 17.77
N ALA A 54 -9.07 -2.43 18.75
CA ALA A 54 -7.72 -1.88 18.51
C ALA A 54 -6.92 -2.63 17.45
N GLN A 55 -7.29 -3.87 17.19
CA GLN A 55 -6.57 -4.77 16.32
C GLN A 55 -6.86 -4.56 14.82
N THR A 56 -7.98 -3.91 14.47
CA THR A 56 -8.38 -3.72 13.07
C THR A 56 -8.37 -2.27 12.62
N ASP A 57 -9.26 -1.45 13.15
CA ASP A 57 -9.52 -0.08 12.72
C ASP A 57 -8.68 0.97 13.45
N PHE A 58 -8.31 0.73 14.71
CA PHE A 58 -7.52 1.66 15.51
C PHE A 58 -6.05 1.24 15.74
N VAL A 59 -5.57 0.22 15.00
CA VAL A 59 -4.22 -0.31 15.17
C VAL A 59 -3.15 0.76 14.96
N PHE A 60 -3.39 1.71 14.05
CA PHE A 60 -2.44 2.77 13.78
C PHE A 60 -2.36 3.82 14.90
N SER A 61 -3.43 4.02 15.67
CA SER A 61 -3.40 4.85 16.89
C SER A 61 -2.54 4.24 17.98
N VAL A 62 -2.57 2.90 18.11
CA VAL A 62 -1.67 2.15 19.01
C VAL A 62 -0.22 2.26 18.53
N VAL A 63 0.03 2.19 17.22
CA VAL A 63 1.37 2.42 16.64
C VAL A 63 1.89 3.82 16.98
N ILE A 64 1.04 4.86 16.91
CA ILE A 64 1.40 6.22 17.33
C ILE A 64 1.71 6.27 18.82
N GLU A 65 0.94 5.58 19.67
CA GLU A 65 1.21 5.54 21.11
C GLU A 65 2.56 4.87 21.43
N GLU A 66 2.85 3.74 20.78
CA GLU A 66 4.05 2.94 21.05
C GLU A 66 5.32 3.56 20.45
N LEU A 67 5.25 4.08 19.22
CA LEU A 67 6.42 4.54 18.44
C LEU A 67 6.49 6.07 18.25
N GLY A 68 5.45 6.79 18.67
CA GLY A 68 5.35 8.23 18.49
C GLY A 68 5.09 8.64 17.05
N LEU A 69 4.94 9.95 16.85
CA LEU A 69 4.70 10.54 15.53
C LEU A 69 5.83 10.25 14.53
N ILE A 70 7.09 10.20 14.98
CA ILE A 70 8.23 9.95 14.10
C ILE A 70 8.21 8.51 13.59
N GLY A 71 8.03 7.53 14.49
CA GLY A 71 7.99 6.12 14.12
C GLY A 71 6.76 5.78 13.27
N ALA A 72 5.58 6.29 13.66
CA ALA A 72 4.37 6.14 12.86
C ALA A 72 4.50 6.79 11.48
N GLY A 73 5.13 7.97 11.40
CA GLY A 73 5.40 8.65 10.13
C GLY A 73 6.32 7.85 9.22
N LEU A 74 7.37 7.22 9.77
CA LEU A 74 8.26 6.34 9.01
C LEU A 74 7.51 5.13 8.45
N ILE A 75 6.68 4.48 9.27
CA ILE A 75 5.87 3.34 8.84
C ILE A 75 4.91 3.75 7.72
N LEU A 76 4.22 4.89 7.88
CA LEU A 76 3.31 5.41 6.87
C LEU A 76 4.06 5.72 5.57
N ALA A 77 5.25 6.32 5.64
CA ALA A 77 6.08 6.60 4.49
C ALA A 77 6.51 5.31 3.76
N LEU A 78 6.86 4.24 4.49
CA LEU A 78 7.21 2.95 3.90
C LEU A 78 6.02 2.31 3.17
N VAL A 79 4.84 2.31 3.78
CA VAL A 79 3.62 1.78 3.15
C VAL A 79 3.24 2.61 1.92
N PHE A 80 3.33 3.93 2.02
CA PHE A 80 3.07 4.80 0.87
C PHE A 80 4.08 4.60 -0.26
N PHE A 81 5.37 4.48 0.07
CA PHE A 81 6.41 4.13 -0.89
C PHE A 81 6.14 2.80 -1.59
N LEU A 82 5.70 1.78 -0.85
CA LEU A 82 5.32 0.48 -1.41
C LEU A 82 4.13 0.62 -2.38
N ILE A 83 3.09 1.37 -2.01
CA ILE A 83 1.93 1.62 -2.87
C ILE A 83 2.37 2.31 -4.16
N LEU A 84 3.19 3.37 -4.07
CA LEU A 84 3.72 4.06 -5.24
C LEU A 84 4.53 3.14 -6.15
N ARG A 85 5.34 2.24 -5.57
CA ARG A 85 6.07 1.22 -6.33
C ARG A 85 5.12 0.29 -7.08
N ILE A 86 4.08 -0.21 -6.43
CA ILE A 86 3.06 -1.07 -7.05
C ILE A 86 2.34 -0.34 -8.19
N MET A 87 1.92 0.91 -7.96
CA MET A 87 1.27 1.72 -9.00
C MET A 87 2.19 1.96 -10.19
N ASN A 88 3.47 2.21 -9.94
CA ASN A 88 4.47 2.40 -10.99
C ASN A 88 4.67 1.14 -11.84
N VAL A 89 4.59 -0.07 -11.26
CA VAL A 89 4.57 -1.32 -12.03
C VAL A 89 3.36 -1.35 -12.96
N GLY A 90 2.18 -1.01 -12.44
CA GLY A 90 0.95 -0.97 -13.26
C GLY A 90 0.99 0.05 -14.39
N ILE A 91 1.55 1.25 -14.16
CA ILE A 91 1.70 2.29 -15.19
C ILE A 91 2.67 1.87 -16.30
N LYS A 92 3.70 1.10 -15.95
CA LYS A 92 4.71 0.62 -16.91
C LYS A 92 4.31 -0.65 -17.65
N ALA A 93 3.34 -1.39 -17.14
CA ALA A 93 2.91 -2.64 -17.74
C ALA A 93 2.33 -2.42 -19.14
N LYS A 94 2.82 -3.18 -20.12
CA LYS A 94 2.38 -3.09 -21.51
C LYS A 94 1.04 -3.79 -21.73
N ASN A 95 0.80 -4.85 -20.97
CA ASN A 95 -0.46 -5.58 -21.02
C ASN A 95 -1.53 -4.86 -20.15
N PRO A 96 -2.71 -4.52 -20.71
CA PRO A 96 -3.79 -3.88 -19.95
C PRO A 96 -4.25 -4.68 -18.73
N PHE A 97 -4.24 -6.02 -18.81
CA PHE A 97 -4.61 -6.88 -17.68
C PHE A 97 -3.61 -6.73 -16.52
N ASN A 98 -2.31 -6.76 -16.83
CA ASN A 98 -1.23 -6.57 -15.85
C ASN A 98 -1.31 -5.18 -15.20
N ALA A 99 -1.57 -4.16 -16.02
CA ALA A 99 -1.76 -2.79 -15.55
C ALA A 99 -2.94 -2.68 -14.58
N MET A 100 -4.12 -3.19 -14.96
CA MET A 100 -5.32 -3.17 -14.12
C MET A 100 -5.13 -3.96 -12.82
N MET A 101 -4.46 -5.11 -12.87
CA MET A 101 -4.20 -5.91 -11.67
C MET A 101 -3.28 -5.18 -10.69
N ALA A 102 -2.15 -4.64 -11.16
CA ALA A 102 -1.22 -3.91 -10.30
C ALA A 102 -1.82 -2.61 -9.75
N LEU A 103 -2.53 -1.84 -10.59
CA LEU A 103 -3.24 -0.64 -10.14
C LEU A 103 -4.38 -0.97 -9.17
N GLY A 104 -5.08 -2.08 -9.37
CA GLY A 104 -6.12 -2.56 -8.46
C GLY A 104 -5.58 -2.91 -7.09
N VAL A 105 -4.48 -3.66 -7.01
CA VAL A 105 -3.81 -4.00 -5.74
C VAL A 105 -3.31 -2.72 -5.04
N GLY A 106 -2.62 -1.84 -5.77
CA GLY A 106 -2.14 -0.57 -5.22
C GLY A 106 -3.27 0.34 -4.74
N GLY A 107 -4.35 0.46 -5.52
CA GLY A 107 -5.54 1.24 -5.18
C GLY A 107 -6.28 0.68 -3.98
N MET A 108 -6.42 -0.64 -3.87
CA MET A 108 -7.01 -1.29 -2.70
C MET A 108 -6.23 -0.97 -1.43
N MET A 109 -4.89 -1.10 -1.46
CA MET A 109 -4.04 -0.74 -0.33
C MET A 109 -4.13 0.75 0.02
N LEU A 110 -4.17 1.62 -0.98
CA LEU A 110 -4.32 3.06 -0.79
C LEU A 110 -5.63 3.39 -0.08
N MET A 111 -6.74 2.80 -0.54
CA MET A 111 -8.05 2.97 0.10
C MET A 111 -8.05 2.46 1.53
N GLN A 112 -7.40 1.33 1.83
CA GLN A 112 -7.28 0.82 3.19
C GLN A 112 -6.56 1.81 4.11
N VAL A 113 -5.45 2.40 3.66
CA VAL A 113 -4.71 3.41 4.43
C VAL A 113 -5.56 4.66 4.66
N PHE A 114 -6.19 5.21 3.61
CA PHE A 114 -7.02 6.41 3.72
C PHE A 114 -8.20 6.21 4.67
N VAL A 115 -8.89 5.07 4.55
CA VAL A 115 -10.05 4.78 5.40
C VAL A 115 -9.64 4.57 6.85
N ASN A 116 -8.53 3.87 7.09
CA ASN A 116 -8.05 3.64 8.45
C ASN A 116 -7.62 4.96 9.12
N ILE A 117 -6.79 5.77 8.44
CA ILE A 117 -6.33 7.07 8.96
C ILE A 117 -7.51 8.05 9.13
N GLY A 118 -8.45 8.07 8.18
CA GLY A 118 -9.65 8.88 8.28
C GLY A 118 -10.57 8.46 9.45
N GLY A 119 -10.64 7.16 9.74
CA GLY A 119 -11.41 6.61 10.85
C GLY A 119 -10.83 7.00 12.21
N ILE A 120 -9.52 6.81 12.40
CA ILE A 120 -8.85 7.13 13.68
C ILE A 120 -8.75 8.62 13.97
N SER A 121 -8.75 9.47 12.92
CA SER A 121 -8.73 10.93 13.02
C SER A 121 -10.11 11.55 13.16
N GLY A 122 -11.17 10.73 13.12
CA GLY A 122 -12.54 11.22 13.17
C GLY A 122 -12.90 12.12 11.98
N LEU A 123 -12.35 11.86 10.80
CA LEU A 123 -12.76 12.49 9.53
C LEU A 123 -13.85 11.68 8.80
N ILE A 124 -13.84 10.36 8.99
CA ILE A 124 -14.89 9.46 8.52
C ILE A 124 -15.29 8.48 9.64
N PRO A 125 -16.48 7.88 9.59
CA PRO A 125 -16.86 6.83 10.53
C PRO A 125 -15.93 5.62 10.40
N SER A 126 -15.55 4.98 11.51
CA SER A 126 -14.80 3.73 11.43
C SER A 126 -15.62 2.64 10.72
N THR A 127 -15.04 2.07 9.67
CA THR A 127 -15.66 1.04 8.83
C THR A 127 -15.08 -0.36 9.06
N GLY A 128 -14.18 -0.56 10.04
CA GLY A 128 -13.58 -1.86 10.32
C GLY A 128 -12.56 -2.33 9.27
N VAL A 129 -12.00 -1.41 8.47
CA VAL A 129 -11.03 -1.72 7.42
C VAL A 129 -9.62 -1.82 8.02
N THR A 130 -8.93 -2.93 7.72
CA THR A 130 -7.60 -3.21 8.23
C THR A 130 -6.55 -2.29 7.61
N PHE A 131 -5.63 -1.77 8.42
CA PHE A 131 -4.42 -1.13 7.91
C PHE A 131 -3.50 -2.16 7.22
N PRO A 132 -2.98 -1.90 6.01
CA PRO A 132 -2.15 -2.88 5.29
C PRO A 132 -0.94 -3.33 6.11
N PHE A 133 -0.75 -4.66 6.22
CA PHE A 133 0.38 -5.31 6.90
C PHE A 133 0.54 -5.10 8.43
N LEU A 134 -0.24 -4.21 9.07
CA LEU A 134 -0.11 -3.90 10.49
C LEU A 134 -1.24 -4.46 11.36
N SER A 135 -2.43 -4.64 10.79
CA SER A 135 -3.60 -5.13 11.53
C SER A 135 -3.54 -6.63 11.80
N GLN A 136 -4.12 -7.11 12.92
CA GLN A 136 -4.15 -8.54 13.29
C GLN A 136 -5.17 -9.38 12.49
N GLY A 137 -5.49 -8.99 11.26
CA GLY A 137 -6.25 -9.81 10.34
C GLY A 137 -5.33 -10.78 9.58
N GLY A 138 -5.11 -11.99 10.09
CA GLY A 138 -4.25 -12.98 9.42
C GLY A 138 -4.63 -13.25 7.95
N ASN A 139 -5.93 -13.23 7.63
CA ASN A 139 -6.42 -13.33 6.25
C ASN A 139 -6.05 -12.10 5.40
N SER A 140 -6.15 -10.90 5.97
CA SER A 140 -5.77 -9.66 5.27
C SER A 140 -4.27 -9.67 4.92
N LEU A 141 -3.43 -10.12 5.86
CA LEU A 141 -2.00 -10.29 5.61
C LEU A 141 -1.72 -11.26 4.46
N LEU A 142 -2.40 -12.42 4.42
CA LEU A 142 -2.26 -13.40 3.35
C LEU A 142 -2.71 -12.83 2.00
N VAL A 143 -3.89 -12.22 1.93
CA VAL A 143 -4.44 -11.64 0.68
C VAL A 143 -3.52 -10.54 0.16
N LEU A 144 -3.03 -9.65 1.02
CA LEU A 144 -2.07 -8.60 0.63
C LEU A 144 -0.74 -9.19 0.17
N SER A 145 -0.24 -10.21 0.84
CA SER A 145 1.02 -10.89 0.46
C SER A 145 0.91 -11.55 -0.92
N VAL A 146 -0.21 -12.23 -1.19
CA VAL A 146 -0.51 -12.81 -2.50
C VAL A 146 -0.65 -11.71 -3.57
N GLY A 147 -1.36 -10.62 -3.25
CA GLY A 147 -1.50 -9.48 -4.15
C GLY A 147 -0.15 -8.85 -4.53
N VAL A 148 0.74 -8.64 -3.56
CA VAL A 148 2.11 -8.17 -3.82
C VAL A 148 2.90 -9.21 -4.63
N GLY A 149 2.73 -10.50 -4.36
CA GLY A 149 3.32 -11.59 -5.13
C GLY A 149 2.96 -11.53 -6.62
N PHE A 150 1.69 -11.26 -6.94
CA PHE A 150 1.26 -11.05 -8.33
C PHE A 150 1.92 -9.83 -8.96
N VAL A 151 1.98 -8.70 -8.26
CA VAL A 151 2.64 -7.48 -8.77
C VAL A 151 4.12 -7.72 -9.05
N LEU A 152 4.82 -8.43 -8.18
CA LEU A 152 6.23 -8.79 -8.38
C LEU A 152 6.42 -9.73 -9.58
N ASN A 153 5.51 -10.69 -9.78
CA ASN A 153 5.53 -11.56 -10.95
C ASN A 153 5.32 -10.78 -12.25
N ILE A 154 4.38 -9.83 -12.24
CA ILE A 154 4.13 -8.92 -13.38
C ILE A 154 5.37 -8.09 -13.70
N ASP A 155 5.97 -7.42 -12.70
CA ASP A 155 7.17 -6.60 -12.88
C ASP A 155 8.34 -7.42 -13.45
N ALA A 156 8.52 -8.65 -12.96
CA ALA A 156 9.54 -9.56 -13.48
C ALA A 156 9.29 -9.99 -14.93
N ASN A 157 8.03 -10.30 -15.28
CA ASN A 157 7.67 -10.72 -16.63
C ASN A 157 7.82 -9.57 -17.65
N GLU A 158 7.33 -8.37 -17.32
CA GLU A 158 7.46 -7.19 -18.19
C GLU A 158 8.94 -6.85 -18.45
N LYS A 159 9.80 -6.88 -17.41
CA LYS A 159 11.25 -6.67 -17.58
C LYS A 159 11.90 -7.74 -18.47
N LYS A 160 11.50 -9.00 -18.32
CA LYS A 160 12.02 -10.09 -19.15
C LYS A 160 11.65 -9.89 -20.62
N GLU A 161 10.40 -9.50 -20.90
CA GLU A 161 9.96 -9.21 -22.27
C GLU A 161 10.73 -8.05 -22.90
N ASP A 162 11.06 -7.03 -22.13
CA ASP A 162 11.80 -5.86 -22.61
C ASP A 162 13.23 -6.22 -23.01
N ILE A 163 13.93 -6.98 -22.17
CA ILE A 163 15.27 -7.48 -22.46
C ILE A 163 15.28 -8.35 -23.73
N LEU A 164 14.28 -9.21 -23.91
CA LEU A 164 14.16 -10.06 -25.09
C LEU A 164 13.92 -9.23 -26.36
N LYS A 165 13.04 -8.22 -26.30
CA LYS A 165 12.79 -7.31 -27.43
C LYS A 165 14.04 -6.52 -27.82
N GLU A 166 14.80 -6.04 -26.82
CA GLU A 166 16.08 -5.33 -27.05
C GLU A 166 17.14 -6.25 -27.69
N ALA A 167 17.25 -7.49 -27.24
CA ALA A 167 18.16 -8.48 -27.81
C ALA A 167 17.78 -8.84 -29.26
N GLU A 168 16.49 -9.05 -29.55
CA GLU A 168 15.99 -9.33 -30.90
C GLU A 168 16.23 -8.17 -31.85
N LEU A 169 16.00 -6.92 -31.42
CA LEU A 169 16.28 -5.74 -32.22
C LEU A 169 17.78 -5.60 -32.51
N SER A 170 18.62 -5.84 -31.51
CA SER A 170 20.08 -5.81 -31.66
C SER A 170 20.58 -6.87 -32.64
N TYR A 171 20.07 -8.09 -32.55
CA TYR A 171 20.39 -9.17 -33.49
C TYR A 171 19.90 -8.89 -34.92
N ARG A 172 18.66 -8.40 -35.09
CA ARG A 172 18.15 -8.02 -36.42
C ARG A 172 18.98 -6.92 -37.05
N LYS A 173 19.51 -5.99 -36.25
CA LYS A 173 20.39 -4.92 -36.73
C LYS A 173 21.74 -5.48 -37.19
N SER A 174 22.39 -6.35 -36.41
CA SER A 174 23.67 -6.96 -36.80
C SER A 174 23.54 -7.81 -38.08
N VAL A 175 22.48 -8.60 -38.21
CA VAL A 175 22.22 -9.42 -39.42
C VAL A 175 21.97 -8.55 -40.65
N ARG A 176 21.30 -7.39 -40.50
CA ARG A 176 21.11 -6.44 -41.61
C ARG A 176 22.42 -5.78 -42.03
N GLU A 177 23.25 -5.39 -41.07
CA GLU A 177 24.57 -4.80 -41.34
C GLU A 177 25.49 -5.81 -42.06
N GLU A 178 25.50 -7.07 -41.61
CA GLU A 178 26.26 -8.15 -42.25
C GLU A 178 25.81 -8.40 -43.70
N ASN A 179 24.51 -8.49 -43.94
CA ASN A 179 23.95 -8.65 -45.30
C ASN A 179 24.20 -7.44 -46.21
N SER A 180 24.25 -6.23 -45.65
CA SER A 180 24.59 -5.02 -46.42
C SER A 180 26.06 -5.03 -46.82
N ASN A 181 26.96 -5.38 -45.89
CA ASN A 181 28.40 -5.46 -46.16
C ASN A 181 28.74 -6.58 -47.15
N SER A 182 28.10 -7.74 -47.07
CA SER A 182 28.34 -8.85 -48.00
C SER A 182 27.90 -8.53 -49.44
N LYS A 183 26.86 -7.72 -49.63
CA LYS A 183 26.48 -7.17 -50.95
C LYS A 183 27.52 -6.21 -51.51
N ILE A 184 28.07 -5.32 -50.68
CA ILE A 184 29.09 -4.35 -51.12
C ILE A 184 30.37 -5.09 -51.56
N ILE A 185 30.80 -6.10 -50.80
CA ILE A 185 31.99 -6.89 -51.13
C ILE A 185 31.82 -7.63 -52.46
N ASN A 186 30.65 -8.23 -52.72
CA ASN A 186 30.39 -8.95 -53.97
C ASN A 186 30.38 -8.06 -55.22
N ILE A 187 29.89 -6.81 -55.13
CA ILE A 187 29.81 -5.91 -56.30
C ILE A 187 31.21 -5.52 -56.80
N ASN A 188 32.20 -5.41 -55.92
CA ASN A 188 33.57 -5.06 -56.27
C ASN A 188 34.38 -6.24 -56.85
N GLN A 189 33.83 -7.46 -56.86
CA GLN A 189 34.50 -8.64 -57.43
C GLN A 189 34.14 -8.89 -58.91
N PHE A 190 33.29 -8.06 -59.53
CA PHE A 190 32.85 -8.18 -60.93
C PHE A 190 33.31 -7.03 -61.85
N GLN A 191 34.30 -6.21 -61.44
CA GLN A 191 34.96 -5.21 -62.30
C GLN A 191 36.42 -5.59 -62.54
#